data_AF-A0A916HP32-F1
#
_entry.id   AF-A0A916HP32-F1
#
_cell.length_a   1.000
_cell.length_b   1.000
_cell.length_c   1.000
_cell.angle_alpha   90.00
_cell.angle_beta   90.00
_cell.angle_gamma   90.00
#
_symmetry.space_group_name_H-M   'P 1'
#
loop_
_entity.id
_entity.type
_entity.pdbx_description
1 polymer ?
#
loop_
_entity_poly.entity_id
_entity_poly.type
_entity_poly.pdbx_seq_one_letter_code
_entity_poly.pdbx_strand_id
1 'polypeptide(L)'
;RAVGDPAVRFHEDKLRLLRAIRFACALNFDIDDETLEAIKRMSAQITVCSKERIRDEFNKLLTNIGRGRALRLLLDTGLLSAVIPELAALPGESHARAGACLDLLGNPPTLTVAWAALLFDLGAAKAEEILTRLRGANDLIARVAGLIADAPRLAALEAMGVAEQKRLLRKDGIEDDLELLRARAVLGAADASAAKRAQQIHAKRKAEGMWPKAPLNGHDLTAMGIPPGPVFKELLTALEDEVLEGRCLTKEEAIQFVEKRRAK
;
A
#
# COMPACT_ATOMS: atom_id res chain seq x y z
N ARG A 1 -26.83 16.26 -9.94
CA ARG A 1 -27.22 16.36 -11.36
C ARG A 1 -26.14 17.10 -12.16
N ALA A 2 -25.89 16.73 -13.42
CA ALA A 2 -25.05 17.53 -14.33
C ALA A 2 -25.72 18.87 -14.70
N VAL A 3 -24.92 19.88 -15.08
CA VAL A 3 -25.45 21.15 -15.61
C VAL A 3 -25.70 20.99 -17.11
N GLY A 4 -26.97 21.02 -17.53
CA GLY A 4 -27.39 20.71 -18.91
C GLY A 4 -27.53 19.20 -19.17
N ASP A 5 -27.48 18.78 -20.43
CA ASP A 5 -27.54 17.36 -20.84
C ASP A 5 -26.27 16.61 -20.37
N PRO A 6 -26.41 15.59 -19.50
CA PRO A 6 -25.27 14.81 -19.00
C PRO A 6 -24.41 14.21 -20.12
N ALA A 7 -25.01 13.71 -21.20
CA ALA A 7 -24.26 13.06 -22.29
C ALA A 7 -23.37 14.08 -23.01
N VAL A 8 -23.89 15.27 -23.29
CA VAL A 8 -23.11 16.37 -23.89
C VAL A 8 -21.94 16.75 -22.99
N ARG A 9 -22.18 16.91 -21.69
CA ARG A 9 -21.12 17.26 -20.73
C ARG A 9 -20.06 16.17 -20.62
N PHE A 10 -20.44 14.90 -20.65
CA PHE A 10 -19.47 13.80 -20.63
C PHE A 10 -18.73 13.65 -21.96
N HIS A 11 -19.30 14.07 -23.09
CA HIS A 11 -18.59 14.13 -24.36
C HIS A 11 -17.44 15.15 -24.38
N GLU A 12 -17.63 16.32 -23.76
CA GLU A 12 -16.57 17.33 -23.64
C GLU A 12 -15.36 16.85 -22.82
N ASP A 13 -15.60 16.11 -21.72
CA ASP A 13 -14.55 15.57 -20.87
C ASP A 13 -15.00 14.27 -20.19
N LYS A 14 -14.50 13.13 -20.69
CA LYS A 14 -14.85 11.80 -20.18
C LYS A 14 -14.42 11.61 -18.72
N LEU A 15 -13.45 12.38 -18.22
CA LEU A 15 -13.04 12.31 -16.81
C LEU A 15 -14.18 12.73 -15.86
N ARG A 16 -15.18 13.49 -16.35
CA ARG A 16 -16.36 13.87 -15.57
C ARG A 16 -17.18 12.67 -15.08
N LEU A 17 -17.06 11.51 -15.72
CA LEU A 17 -17.68 10.26 -15.28
C LEU A 17 -17.16 9.85 -13.88
N LEU A 18 -15.84 9.81 -13.70
CA LEU A 18 -15.21 9.53 -12.40
C LEU A 18 -15.39 10.67 -11.41
N ARG A 19 -15.30 11.93 -11.88
CA ARG A 19 -15.51 13.10 -11.01
C ARG A 19 -16.91 13.13 -10.42
N ALA A 20 -17.93 12.73 -11.17
CA ALA A 20 -19.30 12.67 -10.67
C ALA A 20 -19.43 11.72 -9.47
N ILE A 21 -18.84 10.52 -9.57
CA ILE A 21 -18.76 9.58 -8.44
C ILE A 21 -18.01 10.20 -7.26
N ARG A 22 -16.85 10.81 -7.52
CA ARG A 22 -16.05 11.43 -6.45
C ARG A 22 -16.83 12.50 -5.71
N PHE A 23 -17.50 13.40 -6.44
CA PHE A 23 -18.28 14.48 -5.81
C PHE A 23 -19.49 13.94 -5.07
N ALA A 24 -20.18 12.93 -5.62
CA ALA A 24 -21.29 12.28 -4.94
C ALA A 24 -20.86 11.68 -3.59
N CYS A 25 -19.72 10.99 -3.55
CA CYS A 25 -19.21 10.42 -2.30
C CYS A 25 -18.67 11.48 -1.34
N ALA A 26 -17.82 12.39 -1.82
CA ALA A 26 -17.17 13.40 -0.98
C ALA A 26 -18.16 14.40 -0.35
N LEU A 27 -19.28 14.68 -1.02
CA LEU A 27 -20.32 15.59 -0.53
C LEU A 27 -21.53 14.85 0.06
N ASN A 28 -21.50 13.52 0.08
CA ASN A 28 -22.62 12.67 0.47
C ASN A 28 -23.93 13.00 -0.27
N PHE A 29 -23.83 13.26 -1.58
CA PHE A 29 -24.97 13.51 -2.46
C PHE A 29 -25.33 12.27 -3.27
N ASP A 30 -26.58 12.19 -3.70
CA ASP A 30 -27.03 11.21 -4.68
C ASP A 30 -26.83 11.74 -6.11
N ILE A 31 -26.52 10.80 -7.00
CA ILE A 31 -26.43 11.08 -8.43
C ILE A 31 -27.83 10.92 -8.99
N ASP A 32 -28.36 12.02 -9.52
CA ASP A 32 -29.61 12.05 -10.28
C ASP A 32 -29.66 10.98 -11.38
N ASP A 33 -30.82 10.35 -11.56
CA ASP A 33 -31.00 9.15 -12.41
C ASP A 33 -30.54 9.37 -13.85
N GLU A 34 -30.87 10.52 -14.45
CA GLU A 34 -30.47 10.85 -15.82
C GLU A 34 -28.94 10.92 -15.95
N THR A 35 -28.30 11.49 -14.92
CA THR A 35 -26.84 11.57 -14.84
C THR A 35 -26.23 10.17 -14.66
N LEU A 36 -26.81 9.33 -13.80
CA LEU A 36 -26.31 7.98 -13.53
C LEU A 36 -26.41 7.07 -14.76
N GLU A 37 -27.54 7.11 -15.48
CA GLU A 37 -27.74 6.35 -16.72
C GLU A 37 -26.83 6.84 -17.85
N ALA A 38 -26.54 8.14 -17.92
CA ALA A 38 -25.51 8.64 -18.82
C ALA A 38 -24.11 8.12 -18.46
N ILE A 39 -23.77 8.01 -17.17
CA ILE A 39 -22.49 7.42 -16.74
C ILE A 39 -22.41 5.95 -17.18
N LYS A 40 -23.44 5.14 -16.93
CA LYS A 40 -23.49 3.72 -17.31
C LYS A 40 -23.26 3.52 -18.81
N ARG A 41 -24.02 4.25 -19.64
CA ARG A 41 -23.93 4.16 -21.11
C ARG A 41 -22.55 4.57 -21.66
N MET A 42 -21.85 5.46 -20.97
CA MET A 42 -20.59 6.05 -21.44
C MET A 42 -19.35 5.50 -20.72
N SER A 43 -19.51 4.59 -19.76
CA SER A 43 -18.44 4.11 -18.87
C SER A 43 -17.23 3.57 -19.63
N ALA A 44 -17.43 2.77 -20.68
CA ALA A 44 -16.37 2.22 -21.51
C ALA A 44 -15.49 3.29 -22.19
N GLN A 45 -16.05 4.49 -22.42
CA GLN A 45 -15.35 5.60 -23.08
C GLN A 45 -14.38 6.34 -22.14
N ILE A 46 -14.36 6.02 -20.83
CA ILE A 46 -13.38 6.59 -19.89
C ILE A 46 -11.93 6.30 -20.34
N THR A 47 -11.72 5.23 -21.10
CA THR A 47 -10.42 4.81 -21.61
C THR A 47 -9.78 5.80 -22.59
N VAL A 48 -10.56 6.73 -23.15
CA VAL A 48 -10.06 7.85 -23.97
C VAL A 48 -9.23 8.84 -23.14
N CYS A 49 -9.47 8.92 -21.82
CA CYS A 49 -8.64 9.71 -20.93
C CYS A 49 -7.25 9.06 -20.76
N SER A 50 -6.21 9.90 -20.66
CA SER A 50 -4.87 9.46 -20.27
C SER A 50 -4.89 8.70 -18.94
N LYS A 51 -4.01 7.70 -18.80
CA LYS A 51 -3.93 6.85 -17.61
C LYS A 51 -3.59 7.66 -16.35
N GLU A 52 -2.77 8.69 -16.47
CA GLU A 52 -2.39 9.62 -15.40
C GLU A 52 -3.60 10.36 -14.86
N ARG A 53 -4.44 10.93 -15.74
CA ARG A 53 -5.68 11.63 -15.33
C ARG A 53 -6.66 10.69 -14.63
N ILE A 54 -6.79 9.45 -15.11
CA ILE A 54 -7.62 8.43 -14.47
C ILE A 54 -7.07 8.08 -13.09
N ARG A 55 -5.76 7.77 -13.00
CA ARG A 55 -5.04 7.49 -11.75
C ARG A 55 -5.22 8.62 -10.75
N ASP A 56 -5.05 9.87 -11.16
CA ASP A 56 -5.14 11.03 -10.26
C ASP A 56 -6.55 11.21 -9.71
N GLU A 57 -7.59 10.88 -10.50
CA GLU A 57 -8.97 10.88 -10.03
C GLU A 57 -9.26 9.71 -9.07
N PHE A 58 -8.70 8.52 -9.34
CA PHE A 58 -8.72 7.39 -8.41
C PHE A 58 -8.01 7.70 -7.09
N ASN A 59 -6.83 8.34 -7.15
CA ASN A 59 -6.11 8.76 -5.94
C ASN A 59 -7.01 9.62 -5.06
N LYS A 60 -7.70 10.61 -5.65
CA LYS A 60 -8.63 11.49 -4.91
C LYS A 60 -9.87 10.75 -4.40
N LEU A 61 -10.36 9.74 -5.12
CA LEU A 61 -11.46 8.88 -4.67
C LEU A 61 -11.05 8.06 -3.44
N LEU A 62 -9.84 7.49 -3.48
CA LEU A 62 -9.32 6.61 -2.44
C LEU A 62 -8.85 7.34 -1.18
N THR A 63 -8.48 8.62 -1.29
CA THR A 63 -8.01 9.42 -0.15
C THR A 63 -9.07 10.36 0.44
N ASN A 64 -10.34 10.23 0.05
CA ASN A 64 -11.45 11.04 0.56
C ASN A 64 -12.48 10.18 1.32
N ILE A 65 -13.51 10.78 1.91
CA ILE A 65 -14.59 10.05 2.59
C ILE A 65 -15.50 9.31 1.59
N GLY A 66 -16.18 8.25 2.04
CA GLY A 66 -17.13 7.47 1.25
C GLY A 66 -16.49 6.55 0.21
N ARG A 67 -15.37 5.92 0.55
CA ARG A 67 -14.55 5.10 -0.36
C ARG A 67 -15.24 3.79 -0.72
N GLY A 68 -15.85 3.12 0.25
CA GLY A 68 -16.65 1.93 0.01
C GLY A 68 -17.85 2.21 -0.89
N ARG A 69 -18.54 3.34 -0.67
CA ARG A 69 -19.61 3.83 -1.57
C ARG A 69 -19.08 4.13 -2.97
N ALA A 70 -17.90 4.76 -3.08
CA ALA A 70 -17.27 5.02 -4.37
C ALA A 70 -16.97 3.73 -5.14
N LEU A 71 -16.42 2.70 -4.48
CA LEU A 71 -16.16 1.41 -5.11
C LEU A 71 -17.45 0.76 -5.63
N ARG A 72 -18.53 0.81 -4.85
CA ARG A 72 -19.85 0.32 -5.28
C ARG A 72 -20.36 1.06 -6.51
N LEU A 73 -20.34 2.40 -6.51
CA LEU A 73 -20.75 3.20 -7.67
C LEU A 73 -19.89 2.93 -8.90
N LEU A 74 -18.57 2.70 -8.74
CA LEU A 74 -17.69 2.34 -9.85
C LEU A 74 -18.06 0.99 -10.47
N LEU A 75 -18.47 0.02 -9.66
CA LEU A 75 -18.98 -1.29 -10.11
C LEU A 75 -20.33 -1.15 -10.82
N ASP A 76 -21.31 -0.52 -10.15
CA ASP A 76 -22.68 -0.39 -10.64
C ASP A 76 -22.77 0.40 -11.96
N THR A 77 -21.81 1.30 -12.20
CA THR A 77 -21.73 2.09 -13.43
C THR A 77 -20.90 1.42 -14.54
N GLY A 78 -20.19 0.32 -14.25
CA GLY A 78 -19.26 -0.32 -15.18
C GLY A 78 -17.93 0.43 -15.37
N LEU A 79 -17.72 1.54 -14.67
CA LEU A 79 -16.46 2.30 -14.74
C LEU A 79 -15.27 1.50 -14.20
N LEU A 80 -15.48 0.67 -13.17
CA LEU A 80 -14.41 -0.19 -12.66
C LEU A 80 -13.96 -1.18 -13.73
N SER A 81 -14.91 -1.82 -14.42
CA SER A 81 -14.63 -2.76 -15.51
C SER A 81 -13.84 -2.12 -16.65
N ALA A 82 -14.07 -0.84 -16.92
CA ALA A 82 -13.35 -0.11 -17.96
C ALA A 82 -11.92 0.30 -17.55
N VAL A 83 -11.65 0.51 -16.26
CA VAL A 83 -10.35 1.02 -15.77
C VAL A 83 -9.46 -0.09 -15.21
N ILE A 84 -10.02 -0.93 -14.34
CA ILE A 84 -9.34 -2.02 -13.63
C ILE A 84 -10.19 -3.30 -13.79
N PRO A 85 -10.25 -3.87 -15.02
CA PRO A 85 -11.08 -5.04 -15.30
C PRO A 85 -10.78 -6.24 -14.41
N GLU A 86 -9.54 -6.40 -13.97
CA GLU A 86 -9.09 -7.49 -13.10
C GLU A 86 -9.74 -7.39 -11.72
N LEU A 87 -9.86 -6.17 -11.19
CA LEU A 87 -10.57 -5.93 -9.93
C LEU A 87 -12.07 -6.12 -10.10
N ALA A 88 -12.65 -5.66 -11.21
CA ALA A 88 -14.07 -5.85 -11.49
C ALA A 88 -14.46 -7.33 -11.66
N ALA A 89 -13.54 -8.18 -12.14
CA ALA A 89 -13.75 -9.61 -12.33
C ALA A 89 -13.71 -10.43 -11.02
N LEU A 90 -13.30 -9.83 -9.90
CA LEU A 90 -13.33 -10.51 -8.60
C LEU A 90 -14.77 -10.81 -8.13
N PRO A 91 -14.96 -11.79 -7.24
CA PRO A 91 -16.26 -12.04 -6.62
C PRO A 91 -16.77 -10.82 -5.82
N GLY A 92 -18.09 -10.66 -5.72
CA GLY A 92 -18.72 -9.55 -5.00
C GLY A 92 -18.31 -9.42 -3.52
N GLU A 93 -17.98 -10.55 -2.87
CA GLU A 93 -17.42 -10.55 -1.51
C GLU A 93 -16.07 -9.85 -1.41
N SER A 94 -15.24 -9.92 -2.46
CA SER A 94 -13.95 -9.25 -2.51
C SER A 94 -14.14 -7.73 -2.65
N HIS A 95 -15.13 -7.30 -3.46
CA HIS A 95 -15.49 -5.88 -3.55
C HIS A 95 -16.04 -5.34 -2.24
N ALA A 96 -16.92 -6.10 -1.58
CA ALA A 96 -17.47 -5.72 -0.28
C ALA A 96 -16.37 -5.59 0.78
N ARG A 97 -15.44 -6.54 0.83
CA ARG A 97 -14.27 -6.51 1.72
C ARG A 97 -13.34 -5.35 1.41
N ALA A 98 -13.00 -5.10 0.15
CA ALA A 98 -12.15 -3.98 -0.26
C ALA A 98 -12.80 -2.64 0.13
N GLY A 99 -14.09 -2.46 -0.14
CA GLY A 99 -14.84 -1.26 0.22
C GLY A 99 -14.89 -1.02 1.72
N ALA A 100 -15.23 -2.04 2.50
CA ALA A 100 -15.25 -1.96 3.96
C ALA A 100 -13.85 -1.73 4.54
N CYS A 101 -12.82 -2.32 3.94
CA CYS A 101 -11.43 -2.11 4.36
C CYS A 101 -11.01 -0.66 4.15
N LEU A 102 -11.32 -0.08 2.97
CA LEU A 102 -11.07 1.33 2.67
C LEU A 102 -11.75 2.26 3.68
N ASP A 103 -12.99 1.98 4.06
CA ASP A 103 -13.75 2.81 5.02
C ASP A 103 -13.22 2.69 6.47
N LEU A 104 -12.47 1.64 6.79
CA LEU A 104 -11.82 1.45 8.10
C LEU A 104 -10.46 2.13 8.23
N LEU A 105 -9.83 2.55 7.13
CA LEU A 105 -8.55 3.26 7.16
C LEU A 105 -8.73 4.69 7.69
N GLY A 106 -7.63 5.33 8.09
CA GLY A 106 -7.57 6.72 8.53
C GLY A 106 -8.16 7.68 7.50
N ASN A 107 -8.42 8.92 7.94
CA ASN A 107 -9.05 9.93 7.09
C ASN A 107 -8.29 11.28 7.14
N PRO A 108 -7.55 11.65 6.07
CA PRO A 108 -7.27 10.83 4.88
C PRO A 108 -6.27 9.70 5.19
N PRO A 109 -6.34 8.55 4.48
CA PRO A 109 -5.31 7.52 4.54
C PRO A 109 -4.12 7.96 3.69
N THR A 110 -2.98 7.30 3.85
CA THR A 110 -1.91 7.44 2.86
C THR A 110 -2.37 6.83 1.53
N LEU A 111 -1.78 7.30 0.42
CA LEU A 111 -2.13 6.77 -0.89
C LEU A 111 -1.71 5.31 -1.04
N THR A 112 -0.59 4.93 -0.41
CA THR A 112 -0.07 3.55 -0.40
C THR A 112 -1.07 2.59 0.20
N VAL A 113 -1.52 2.83 1.44
CA VAL A 113 -2.42 1.91 2.14
C VAL A 113 -3.80 1.83 1.48
N ALA A 114 -4.27 2.93 0.89
CA ALA A 114 -5.54 2.95 0.17
C ALA A 114 -5.50 2.10 -1.11
N TRP A 115 -4.44 2.21 -1.93
CA TRP A 115 -4.27 1.33 -3.10
C TRP A 115 -4.06 -0.13 -2.70
N ALA A 116 -3.28 -0.38 -1.63
CA ALA A 116 -3.08 -1.73 -1.12
C ALA A 116 -4.40 -2.37 -0.64
N ALA A 117 -5.24 -1.62 0.07
CA ALA A 117 -6.56 -2.09 0.50
C ALA A 117 -7.48 -2.43 -0.69
N LEU A 118 -7.46 -1.59 -1.74
CA LEU A 118 -8.27 -1.81 -2.94
C LEU A 118 -7.83 -3.05 -3.72
N LEU A 119 -6.52 -3.27 -3.86
CA LEU A 119 -5.94 -4.30 -4.73
C LEU A 119 -5.52 -5.57 -3.99
N PHE A 120 -5.73 -5.66 -2.67
CA PHE A 120 -5.19 -6.73 -1.84
C PHE A 120 -5.55 -8.13 -2.34
N ASP A 121 -6.83 -8.36 -2.63
CA ASP A 121 -7.35 -9.68 -3.00
C ASP A 121 -6.87 -10.12 -4.42
N LEU A 122 -6.22 -9.23 -5.19
CA LEU A 122 -5.54 -9.57 -6.45
C LEU A 122 -4.08 -10.02 -6.24
N GLY A 123 -3.49 -9.72 -5.09
CA GLY A 123 -2.09 -10.01 -4.78
C GLY A 123 -1.08 -8.99 -5.34
N ALA A 124 0.14 -9.04 -4.79
CA ALA A 124 1.19 -8.05 -5.03
C ALA A 124 1.59 -7.90 -6.51
N ALA A 125 1.80 -9.02 -7.22
CA ALA A 125 2.22 -9.00 -8.61
C ALA A 125 1.17 -8.34 -9.53
N LYS A 126 -0.12 -8.62 -9.29
CA LYS A 126 -1.20 -8.02 -10.08
C LYS A 126 -1.39 -6.55 -9.73
N ALA A 127 -1.24 -6.17 -8.46
CA ALA A 127 -1.25 -4.78 -8.05
C ALA A 127 -0.14 -3.96 -8.74
N GLU A 128 1.06 -4.52 -8.84
CA GLU A 128 2.19 -3.91 -9.56
C GLU A 128 1.88 -3.70 -11.04
N GLU A 129 1.35 -4.72 -11.73
CA GLU A 129 0.94 -4.64 -13.14
C GLU A 129 -0.10 -3.53 -13.37
N ILE A 130 -1.13 -3.48 -12.52
CA ILE A 130 -2.22 -2.50 -12.62
C ILE A 130 -1.68 -1.08 -12.40
N LEU A 131 -0.91 -0.85 -11.35
CA LEU A 131 -0.39 0.49 -11.05
C LEU A 131 0.63 0.95 -12.10
N THR A 132 1.43 0.04 -12.65
CA THR A 132 2.32 0.32 -13.79
C THR A 132 1.52 0.75 -15.02
N ARG A 133 0.44 0.03 -15.34
CA ARG A 133 -0.49 0.37 -16.44
C ARG A 133 -1.19 1.72 -16.22
N LEU A 134 -1.46 2.07 -14.97
CA LEU A 134 -1.99 3.38 -14.56
C LEU A 134 -0.91 4.47 -14.43
N ARG A 135 0.34 4.17 -14.83
CA ARG A 135 1.48 5.09 -14.80
C ARG A 135 1.82 5.58 -13.39
N GLY A 136 1.60 4.78 -12.36
CA GLY A 136 1.96 5.09 -10.98
C GLY A 136 3.44 5.41 -10.80
N ALA A 137 3.78 6.19 -9.78
CA ALA A 137 5.19 6.43 -9.44
C ALA A 137 5.83 5.12 -8.95
N ASN A 138 7.05 4.81 -9.40
CA ASN A 138 7.74 3.55 -9.07
C ASN A 138 7.78 3.26 -7.57
N ASP A 139 8.02 4.31 -6.77
CA ASP A 139 8.04 4.26 -5.32
C ASP A 139 6.67 3.90 -4.70
N LEU A 140 5.57 4.43 -5.25
CA LEU A 140 4.20 4.03 -4.85
C LEU A 140 3.93 2.57 -5.22
N ILE A 141 4.31 2.15 -6.44
CA ILE A 141 4.11 0.79 -6.94
C ILE A 141 4.82 -0.22 -6.02
N ALA A 142 6.10 0.01 -5.74
CA ALA A 142 6.91 -0.84 -4.89
C ALA A 142 6.34 -0.94 -3.47
N ARG A 143 5.91 0.19 -2.89
CA ARG A 143 5.30 0.18 -1.55
C ARG A 143 3.99 -0.57 -1.50
N VAL A 144 3.10 -0.38 -2.49
CA VAL A 144 1.80 -1.09 -2.54
C VAL A 144 2.02 -2.60 -2.67
N ALA A 145 2.88 -3.03 -3.60
CA ALA A 145 3.20 -4.44 -3.79
C ALA A 145 3.84 -5.04 -2.53
N GLY A 146 4.79 -4.33 -1.92
CA GLY A 146 5.43 -4.74 -0.68
C GLY A 146 4.46 -4.89 0.48
N LEU A 147 3.52 -3.95 0.65
CA LEU A 147 2.51 -3.98 1.70
C LEU A 147 1.59 -5.22 1.57
N ILE A 148 1.15 -5.53 0.34
CA ILE A 148 0.35 -6.74 0.08
C ILE A 148 1.18 -8.01 0.35
N ALA A 149 2.46 -8.03 -0.06
CA ALA A 149 3.35 -9.18 0.10
C ALA A 149 3.76 -9.43 1.57
N ASP A 150 3.89 -8.39 2.38
CA ASP A 150 4.30 -8.47 3.78
C ASP A 150 3.14 -8.84 4.73
N ALA A 151 1.89 -8.71 4.30
CA ALA A 151 0.73 -8.98 5.17
C ALA A 151 0.73 -10.40 5.79
N PRO A 152 1.02 -11.50 5.06
CA PRO A 152 1.15 -12.83 5.67
C PRO A 152 2.31 -12.91 6.66
N ARG A 153 3.41 -12.19 6.40
CA ARG A 153 4.60 -12.15 7.25
C ARG A 153 4.29 -11.48 8.59
N LEU A 154 3.56 -10.36 8.56
CA LEU A 154 3.11 -9.66 9.76
C LEU A 154 2.11 -10.49 10.58
N ALA A 155 1.25 -11.27 9.91
CA ALA A 155 0.36 -12.20 10.60
C ALA A 155 1.12 -13.35 11.30
N ALA A 156 2.28 -13.75 10.74
CA ALA A 156 3.13 -14.81 11.27
C ALA A 156 4.30 -14.32 12.15
N LEU A 157 4.26 -13.06 12.62
CA LEU A 157 5.38 -12.40 13.29
C LEU A 157 5.97 -13.21 14.46
N GLU A 158 5.15 -13.89 15.26
CA GLU A 158 5.61 -14.67 16.43
C GLU A 158 6.35 -15.96 16.07
N ALA A 159 6.10 -16.52 14.88
CA ALA A 159 6.82 -17.69 14.40
C ALA A 159 8.23 -17.33 13.90
N MET A 160 8.53 -16.03 13.75
CA MET A 160 9.81 -15.53 13.24
C MET A 160 10.82 -15.31 14.37
N GLY A 161 12.10 -15.44 14.04
CA GLY A 161 13.20 -15.04 14.93
C GLY A 161 13.21 -13.53 15.19
N VAL A 162 13.72 -13.12 16.36
CA VAL A 162 13.71 -11.72 16.81
C VAL A 162 14.34 -10.75 15.79
N ALA A 163 15.44 -11.15 15.13
CA ALA A 163 16.08 -10.35 14.09
C ALA A 163 15.17 -10.10 12.88
N GLU A 164 14.48 -11.13 12.39
CA GLU A 164 13.53 -11.00 11.28
C GLU A 164 12.35 -10.11 11.65
N GLN A 165 11.77 -10.31 12.84
CA GLN A 165 10.71 -9.42 13.34
C GLN A 165 11.17 -7.97 13.39
N LYS A 166 12.41 -7.73 13.84
CA LYS A 166 12.99 -6.39 13.92
C LYS A 166 13.18 -5.78 12.53
N ARG A 167 13.69 -6.54 11.56
CA ARG A 167 13.84 -6.10 10.17
C ARG A 167 12.49 -5.71 9.56
N LEU A 168 11.47 -6.56 9.70
CA LEU A 168 10.14 -6.31 9.14
C LEU A 168 9.51 -5.06 9.75
N LEU A 169 9.57 -4.91 11.08
CA LEU A 169 8.98 -3.76 11.79
C LEU A 169 9.78 -2.45 11.66
N ARG A 170 10.99 -2.50 11.11
CA ARG A 170 11.85 -1.33 10.84
C ARG A 170 11.61 -0.72 9.45
N LYS A 171 10.91 -1.43 8.57
CA LYS A 171 10.62 -1.01 7.21
C LYS A 171 10.00 0.40 7.19
N ASP A 172 10.48 1.25 6.29
CA ASP A 172 9.85 2.55 6.04
C ASP A 172 8.40 2.34 5.58
N GLY A 173 7.45 2.99 6.26
CA GLY A 173 6.02 2.83 5.98
C GLY A 173 5.34 1.68 6.73
N ILE A 174 5.98 1.09 7.75
CA ILE A 174 5.38 0.05 8.59
C ILE A 174 4.03 0.46 9.21
N GLU A 175 3.79 1.76 9.43
CA GLU A 175 2.50 2.28 9.86
C GLU A 175 1.36 1.94 8.87
N ASP A 176 1.61 1.99 7.56
CA ASP A 176 0.64 1.63 6.52
C ASP A 176 0.35 0.12 6.55
N ASP A 177 1.40 -0.69 6.71
CA ASP A 177 1.30 -2.15 6.84
C ASP A 177 0.44 -2.56 8.06
N LEU A 178 0.70 -1.94 9.22
CA LEU A 178 -0.05 -2.18 10.46
C LEU A 178 -1.49 -1.68 10.38
N GLU A 179 -1.71 -0.55 9.70
CA GLU A 179 -3.05 -0.02 9.47
C GLU A 179 -3.89 -0.96 8.60
N LEU A 180 -3.33 -1.45 7.48
CA LEU A 180 -4.03 -2.40 6.64
C LEU A 180 -4.33 -3.70 7.38
N LEU A 181 -3.34 -4.24 8.11
CA LEU A 181 -3.52 -5.45 8.90
C LEU A 181 -4.64 -5.30 9.92
N ARG A 182 -4.70 -4.15 10.63
CA ARG A 182 -5.79 -3.83 11.56
C ARG A 182 -7.14 -3.78 10.85
N ALA A 183 -7.24 -3.05 9.74
CA ALA A 183 -8.50 -2.91 9.00
C ALA A 183 -9.00 -4.29 8.53
N ARG A 184 -8.11 -5.14 8.01
CA ARG A 184 -8.45 -6.52 7.60
C ARG A 184 -8.86 -7.40 8.78
N ALA A 185 -8.19 -7.27 9.93
CA ALA A 185 -8.53 -8.01 11.14
C ALA A 185 -9.93 -7.68 11.66
N VAL A 186 -10.32 -6.40 11.63
CA VAL A 186 -11.68 -5.97 12.02
C VAL A 186 -12.76 -6.62 11.13
N LEU A 187 -12.44 -6.88 9.86
CA LEU A 187 -13.32 -7.56 8.92
C LEU A 187 -13.27 -9.09 9.01
N GLY A 188 -12.48 -9.67 9.93
CA GLY A 188 -12.25 -11.11 9.99
C GLY A 188 -11.43 -11.66 8.81
N ALA A 189 -10.79 -10.79 8.03
CA ALA A 189 -9.96 -11.16 6.87
C ALA A 189 -8.46 -11.33 7.21
N ALA A 190 -8.13 -11.19 8.50
CA ALA A 190 -6.83 -11.46 9.09
C ALA A 190 -7.01 -11.82 10.57
N ASP A 191 -6.01 -12.47 11.18
CA ASP A 191 -6.05 -12.82 12.60
C ASP A 191 -5.96 -11.55 13.48
N ALA A 192 -7.02 -11.29 14.26
CA ALA A 192 -7.10 -10.09 15.10
C ALA A 192 -6.09 -10.08 16.24
N SER A 193 -5.70 -11.27 16.72
CA SER A 193 -4.71 -11.44 17.77
C SER A 193 -3.32 -11.05 17.24
N ALA A 194 -2.96 -11.53 16.05
CA ALA A 194 -1.71 -11.21 15.36
C ALA A 194 -1.63 -9.72 15.02
N ALA A 195 -2.72 -9.13 14.52
CA ALA A 195 -2.78 -7.69 14.23
C ALA A 195 -2.51 -6.85 15.50
N LYS A 196 -3.20 -7.16 16.60
CA LYS A 196 -3.02 -6.46 17.88
C LYS A 196 -1.59 -6.61 18.40
N ARG A 197 -1.01 -7.80 18.31
CA ARG A 197 0.37 -8.06 18.72
C ARG A 197 1.39 -7.30 17.89
N ALA A 198 1.27 -7.32 16.56
CA ALA A 198 2.17 -6.57 15.67
C ALA A 198 2.19 -5.08 16.03
N GLN A 199 1.01 -4.51 16.30
CA GLN A 199 0.88 -3.12 16.77
C GLN A 199 1.54 -2.91 18.14
N GLN A 200 1.36 -3.81 19.10
CA GLN A 200 1.97 -3.72 20.42
C GLN A 200 3.51 -3.79 20.36
N ILE A 201 4.05 -4.71 19.57
CA ILE A 201 5.50 -4.88 19.40
C ILE A 201 6.09 -3.64 18.74
N HIS A 202 5.46 -3.12 17.69
CA HIS A 202 5.88 -1.88 17.05
C HIS A 202 5.83 -0.70 18.04
N ALA A 203 4.72 -0.51 18.76
CA ALA A 203 4.55 0.57 19.72
C ALA A 203 5.58 0.51 20.87
N LYS A 204 5.81 -0.68 21.43
CA LYS A 204 6.82 -0.91 22.46
C LYS A 204 8.21 -0.53 21.96
N ARG A 205 8.61 -1.01 20.77
CA ARG A 205 9.93 -0.74 20.20
C ARG A 205 10.12 0.73 19.80
N LYS A 206 9.06 1.37 19.31
CA LYS A 206 9.04 2.82 19.01
C LYS A 206 9.24 3.64 20.29
N ALA A 207 8.58 3.26 21.39
CA ALA A 207 8.73 3.90 22.69
C ALA A 207 10.11 3.67 23.32
N GLU A 208 10.71 2.49 23.10
CA GLU A 208 12.08 2.16 23.55
C GLU A 208 13.17 2.88 22.76
N GLY A 209 12.84 3.63 21.70
CA GLY A 209 13.81 4.38 20.88
C GLY A 209 14.83 3.51 20.15
N MET A 210 14.65 2.18 20.15
CA MET A 210 15.64 1.22 19.71
C MET A 210 15.44 0.78 18.27
N TRP A 211 15.79 1.66 17.35
CA TRP A 211 16.25 1.27 16.02
C TRP A 211 17.74 1.63 15.95
N PRO A 212 18.62 0.84 16.60
CA PRO A 212 20.03 1.17 16.65
C PRO A 212 20.54 1.42 15.23
N LYS A 213 21.09 2.62 15.01
CA LYS A 213 21.78 2.90 13.76
C LYS A 213 22.95 1.94 13.68
N ALA A 214 23.16 1.34 12.52
CA ALA A 214 24.33 0.50 12.31
C ALA A 214 25.58 1.31 12.70
N PRO A 215 26.43 0.81 13.63
CA PRO A 215 27.61 1.52 14.09
C PRO A 215 28.63 1.78 12.97
N LEU A 216 28.56 0.98 11.89
CA LEU A 216 29.29 1.17 10.65
C LEU A 216 28.32 1.39 9.49
N ASN A 217 28.76 2.23 8.56
CA ASN A 217 28.10 2.44 7.27
C ASN A 217 29.02 1.99 6.11
N GLY A 218 28.57 2.17 4.87
CA GLY A 218 29.35 1.80 3.69
C GLY A 218 30.69 2.54 3.56
N HIS A 219 30.78 3.80 4.00
CA HIS A 219 32.05 4.52 4.01
C HIS A 219 33.05 3.89 4.99
N ASP A 220 32.60 3.45 6.17
CA ASP A 220 33.47 2.78 7.14
C ASP A 220 34.02 1.46 6.58
N LEU A 221 33.17 0.65 5.92
CA LEU A 221 33.64 -0.60 5.26
C LEU A 221 34.66 -0.32 4.14
N THR A 222 34.45 0.75 3.38
CA THR A 222 35.39 1.16 2.32
C THR A 222 36.74 1.60 2.93
N ALA A 223 36.71 2.34 4.05
CA ALA A 223 37.90 2.72 4.80
C ALA A 223 38.65 1.52 5.41
N MET A 224 37.95 0.42 5.70
CA MET A 224 38.55 -0.86 6.10
C MET A 224 39.12 -1.67 4.91
N GLY A 225 39.11 -1.12 3.70
CA GLY A 225 39.65 -1.74 2.49
C GLY A 225 38.72 -2.77 1.84
N ILE A 226 37.41 -2.70 2.11
CA ILE A 226 36.42 -3.60 1.52
C ILE A 226 35.75 -2.89 0.32
N PRO A 227 35.95 -3.35 -0.92
CA PRO A 227 35.35 -2.71 -2.08
C PRO A 227 33.84 -3.01 -2.18
N PRO A 228 33.05 -2.10 -2.78
CA PRO A 228 31.64 -2.34 -3.04
C PRO A 228 31.41 -3.58 -3.90
N GLY A 229 30.49 -4.47 -3.49
CA GLY A 229 30.20 -5.72 -4.20
C GLY A 229 29.21 -6.63 -3.45
N PRO A 230 29.00 -7.87 -3.91
CA PRO A 230 28.06 -8.81 -3.27
C PRO A 230 28.40 -9.07 -1.78
N VAL A 231 29.67 -9.32 -1.48
CA VAL A 231 30.19 -9.54 -0.11
C VAL A 231 29.97 -8.30 0.77
N PHE A 232 30.06 -7.11 0.19
CA PHE A 232 29.82 -5.85 0.89
C PHE A 232 28.38 -5.75 1.40
N LYS A 233 27.42 -6.11 0.55
CA LYS A 233 25.99 -6.12 0.91
C LYS A 233 25.69 -7.20 1.95
N GLU A 234 26.30 -8.38 1.83
CA GLU A 234 26.16 -9.46 2.82
C GLU A 234 26.71 -9.06 4.19
N LEU A 235 27.87 -8.39 4.24
CA LEU A 235 28.46 -7.90 5.49
C LEU A 235 27.59 -6.83 6.16
N LEU A 236 27.08 -5.86 5.41
CA LEU A 236 26.15 -4.87 5.96
C LEU A 236 24.87 -5.52 6.49
N THR A 237 24.28 -6.43 5.72
CA THR A 237 23.07 -7.15 6.14
C THR A 237 23.31 -7.97 7.42
N ALA A 238 24.46 -8.66 7.49
CA ALA A 238 24.83 -9.45 8.65
C ALA A 238 25.15 -8.60 9.88
N LEU A 239 25.83 -7.47 9.70
CA LEU A 239 26.10 -6.52 10.78
C LEU A 239 24.79 -5.91 11.29
N GLU A 240 23.88 -5.54 10.39
CA GLU A 240 22.54 -5.10 10.76
C GLU A 240 21.81 -6.14 11.60
N ASP A 241 21.93 -7.43 11.29
CA ASP A 241 21.33 -8.50 12.11
C ASP A 241 21.88 -8.52 13.53
N GLU A 242 23.20 -8.44 13.72
CA GLU A 242 23.82 -8.38 15.05
C GLU A 242 23.41 -7.14 15.85
N VAL A 243 23.32 -5.99 15.16
CA VAL A 243 22.87 -4.72 15.72
C VAL A 243 21.42 -4.82 16.17
N LEU A 244 20.56 -5.39 15.32
CA LEU A 244 19.17 -5.63 15.65
C LEU A 244 19.04 -6.63 16.80
N GLU A 245 19.88 -7.65 16.89
CA GLU A 245 19.86 -8.60 18.00
C GLU A 245 20.45 -8.05 19.30
N GLY A 246 21.01 -6.84 19.30
CA GLY A 246 21.60 -6.19 20.47
C GLY A 246 22.98 -6.73 20.84
N ARG A 247 23.62 -7.47 19.94
CA ARG A 247 24.96 -8.05 20.12
C ARG A 247 26.09 -7.17 19.63
N CYS A 248 25.78 -6.17 18.81
CA CYS A 248 26.76 -5.28 18.21
C CYS A 248 26.22 -3.85 18.20
N LEU A 249 26.51 -3.08 19.24
CA LEU A 249 25.94 -1.75 19.46
C LEU A 249 27.00 -0.64 19.38
N THR A 250 28.28 -0.99 19.45
CA THR A 250 29.42 -0.07 19.37
C THR A 250 30.19 -0.19 18.06
N LYS A 251 30.99 0.82 17.73
CA LYS A 251 31.78 0.84 16.49
C LYS A 251 32.90 -0.21 16.54
N GLU A 252 33.46 -0.42 17.72
CA GLU A 252 34.50 -1.41 17.99
C GLU A 252 34.00 -2.85 17.83
N GLU A 253 32.82 -3.16 18.37
CA GLU A 253 32.16 -4.47 18.19
C GLU A 253 31.87 -4.75 16.72
N ALA A 254 31.43 -3.73 15.98
CA ALA A 254 31.10 -3.84 14.57
C ALA A 254 32.33 -4.11 13.71
N ILE A 255 33.46 -3.45 14.02
CA ILE A 255 34.75 -3.69 13.35
C ILE A 255 35.20 -5.13 13.61
N GLN A 256 35.17 -5.59 14.86
CA GLN A 256 35.57 -6.96 15.22
C GLN A 256 34.69 -8.02 14.55
N PHE A 257 33.38 -7.77 14.43
CA PHE A 257 32.46 -8.65 13.73
C PHE A 257 32.82 -8.78 12.24
N VAL A 258 33.04 -7.64 11.57
CA VAL A 258 33.41 -7.60 10.14
C VAL A 258 34.74 -8.31 9.90
N GLU A 259 35.74 -8.09 10.75
CA GLU A 259 37.06 -8.76 10.64
C GLU A 259 36.96 -10.28 10.85
N LYS A 260 36.21 -10.75 11.85
CA LYS A 260 35.98 -12.18 12.09
C LYS A 260 35.31 -12.86 10.90
N ARG A 261 34.36 -12.17 10.26
CA ARG A 261 33.58 -12.72 9.15
C ARG A 261 34.36 -12.71 7.83
N ARG A 262 35.35 -11.81 7.69
CA ARG A 262 36.31 -11.78 6.57
C ARG A 262 37.38 -12.87 6.68
N ALA A 263 37.72 -13.31 7.89
CA ALA A 263 38.71 -14.35 8.13
C ALA A 263 38.18 -15.79 7.92
N LYS A 264 36.87 -15.95 7.71
CA LYS A 264 36.22 -17.21 7.33
C LYS A 264 36.02 -17.28 5.82
#